data_AF-A0A091GDP8-F1
#
_entry.id   AF-A0A091GDP8-F1
#
_cell.length_a   1.000
_cell.length_b   1.000
_cell.length_c   1.000
_cell.angle_alpha   90.00
_cell.angle_beta   90.00
_cell.angle_gamma   90.00
#
_symmetry.space_group_name_H-M   'P 1'
#
loop_
_entity.id
_entity.type
_entity.pdbx_description
1 polymer ?
#
loop_
_entity_poly.entity_id
_entity_poly.type
_entity_poly.pdbx_seq_one_letter_code
_entity_poly.pdbx_strand_id
1 'polypeptide(L)' 'FGSLRDEDRIFTNLYGRHDWRLQGALRRGDWYKTKEILLKGVDWILGEIKTSGLRGRGGA' A
#
# COMPACT_ATOMS: atom_id res chain seq x y z
N PHE A 1 9.92 11.73 -15.96
CA PHE A 1 9.15 10.77 -15.13
C PHE A 1 8.51 9.74 -16.06
N GLY A 2 8.46 8.45 -15.69
CA GLY A 2 7.85 7.42 -16.55
C GLY A 2 8.53 6.05 -16.48
N SER A 3 9.78 5.98 -16.00
CA SER A 3 10.39 4.72 -15.58
C SER A 3 9.90 4.38 -14.18
N LEU A 4 9.07 3.33 -14.06
CA LEU A 4 8.64 2.74 -12.80
C LEU A 4 8.99 1.25 -12.87
N ARG A 5 9.83 0.77 -11.95
CA ARG A 5 10.21 -0.64 -11.93
C ARG A 5 9.03 -1.45 -11.38
N ASP A 6 8.98 -2.73 -11.73
CA ASP A 6 7.88 -3.59 -11.30
C ASP A 6 7.81 -3.75 -9.77
N GLU A 7 8.95 -3.67 -9.07
CA GLU A 7 9.00 -3.65 -7.60
C GLU A 7 8.47 -2.36 -6.96
N ASP A 8 8.47 -1.26 -7.70
CA ASP A 8 7.97 0.04 -7.22
C ASP A 8 6.43 0.15 -7.38
N ARG A 9 5.78 -0.85 -8.02
CA ARG A 9 4.33 -0.89 -8.19
C ARG A 9 3.65 -1.29 -6.88
N ILE A 10 2.85 -0.39 -6.32
CA ILE A 10 2.02 -0.68 -5.13
C ILE A 10 0.96 -1.76 -5.42
N PHE A 11 0.36 -1.75 -6.62
CA PHE A 11 -0.66 -2.72 -7.02
C PHE A 11 -0.06 -3.88 -7.83
N THR A 12 0.56 -4.83 -7.13
CA THR A 12 1.33 -5.92 -7.73
C THR A 12 0.47 -7.02 -8.38
N ASN A 13 -0.77 -7.25 -7.92
CA ASN A 13 -1.69 -8.24 -8.49
C ASN A 13 -2.85 -7.61 -9.30
N LEU A 14 -2.61 -6.48 -9.96
CA LEU A 14 -3.66 -5.75 -10.69
C LEU A 14 -4.37 -6.60 -11.76
N TYR A 15 -3.64 -7.52 -12.41
CA TYR A 15 -4.18 -8.39 -13.47
C TYR A 15 -4.70 -9.74 -12.97
N GLY A 16 -4.72 -9.99 -11.65
CA GLY A 16 -5.24 -11.24 -11.09
C GLY A 16 -4.44 -12.50 -11.43
N ARG A 17 -3.17 -12.36 -11.81
CA ARG A 17 -2.27 -13.49 -12.15
C ARG A 17 -1.92 -14.35 -10.94
N HIS A 18 -2.05 -13.81 -9.74
CA HIS A 18 -1.84 -14.50 -8.48
C HIS A 18 -3.15 -14.63 -7.70
N ASP A 19 -3.17 -15.53 -6.71
CA ASP A 19 -4.33 -15.72 -5.84
C ASP A 19 -4.75 -14.39 -5.20
N TRP A 20 -6.01 -14.02 -5.40
CA TRP A 20 -6.61 -12.80 -4.86
C TRP A 20 -7.13 -13.01 -3.43
N ARG A 21 -7.17 -14.26 -2.94
CA ARG A 21 -7.60 -14.60 -1.58
C ARG A 21 -6.51 -14.28 -0.55
N LEU A 22 -6.84 -14.47 0.72
CA LEU A 22 -6.00 -14.12 1.87
C LEU A 22 -4.58 -14.72 1.80
N GLN A 23 -4.46 -15.98 1.36
CA GLN A 23 -3.16 -16.64 1.28
C GLN A 23 -2.23 -15.96 0.26
N GLY A 24 -2.77 -15.55 -0.89
CA GLY A 24 -2.04 -14.74 -1.86
C GLY A 24 -1.70 -13.34 -1.34
N ALA A 25 -2.62 -12.69 -0.61
CA ALA A 25 -2.41 -11.36 -0.02
C ALA A 25 -1.29 -11.35 1.04
N LEU A 26 -1.23 -12.38 1.89
CA LEU A 26 -0.16 -12.54 2.87
C LEU A 26 1.22 -12.64 2.21
N ARG A 27 1.32 -13.35 1.07
CA ARG A 27 2.60 -13.47 0.33
C ARG A 27 3.04 -12.17 -0.33
N ARG A 28 2.10 -11.28 -0.68
CA ARG A 28 2.42 -9.95 -1.26
C ARG A 28 2.78 -8.91 -0.20
N GLY A 29 2.61 -9.23 1.08
CA GLY A 29 2.87 -8.30 2.17
C GLY A 29 1.70 -7.37 2.50
N ASP A 30 0.50 -7.60 1.95
CA ASP A 30 -0.68 -6.74 2.14
C ASP A 30 -1.03 -6.55 3.65
N TRP A 31 -0.75 -7.56 4.47
CA TRP A 31 -0.99 -7.55 5.93
C TRP A 31 0.29 -7.44 6.77
N TYR A 32 1.41 -7.02 6.18
CA TYR A 32 2.68 -6.96 6.88
C TYR A 32 2.64 -5.88 7.97
N LYS A 33 2.85 -6.30 9.22
CA LYS A 33 3.00 -5.41 10.40
C LYS A 33 1.86 -4.41 10.61
N THR A 34 0.66 -4.71 10.16
CA THR A 34 -0.51 -3.83 10.33
C THR A 34 -0.79 -3.54 11.82
N LYS A 35 -0.57 -4.52 12.70
CA LYS A 35 -0.66 -4.33 14.16
C LYS A 35 0.33 -3.26 14.66
N GLU A 36 1.57 -3.28 14.17
CA GLU A 36 2.58 -2.28 14.57
C GLU A 36 2.20 -0.88 14.07
N ILE A 37 1.66 -0.78 12.86
CA ILE A 37 1.16 0.49 12.30
C ILE A 37 0.03 1.06 13.17
N LEU A 38 -0.92 0.22 13.60
CA LEU A 38 -2.01 0.63 14.48
C LEU A 38 -1.50 1.11 15.85
N LEU A 39 -0.48 0.46 16.40
CA LEU A 39 0.12 0.84 17.68
C LEU A 39 0.85 2.19 17.64
N LYS A 40 1.26 2.68 16.45
CA LYS A 40 1.86 4.02 16.30
C LYS A 40 0.87 5.17 16.49
N GLY A 41 -0.43 4.87 16.46
CA GLY A 41 -1.49 5.84 16.71
C GLY A 41 -1.87 6.68 15.48
N VAL A 42 -3.02 7.34 15.59
CA VAL A 42 -3.67 8.06 14.48
C VAL A 42 -2.84 9.26 14.02
N ASP A 43 -2.26 10.02 14.95
CA ASP A 43 -1.50 11.22 14.64
C ASP A 43 -0.25 10.92 13.80
N TRP A 44 0.44 9.82 14.13
CA TRP A 44 1.58 9.36 13.36
C TRP A 44 1.17 8.99 11.93
N ILE A 45 0.08 8.23 11.77
CA ILE A 45 -0.44 7.82 10.45
C ILE A 45 -0.81 9.04 9.61
N LEU A 46 -1.50 10.03 10.20
CA LEU A 46 -1.87 11.27 9.52
C LEU A 46 -0.64 12.09 9.09
N GLY A 47 0.39 12.13 9.95
CA GLY A 47 1.67 12.76 9.64
C GLY A 47 2.37 12.12 8.44
N GLU A 48 2.49 10.80 8.44
CA GLU A 48 3.11 10.05 7.33
C GLU A 48 2.37 10.26 6.01
N ILE A 49 1.03 10.23 6.01
CA ILE A 49 0.24 10.48 4.79
C ILE A 49 0.46 11.90 4.27
N LYS A 50 0.49 12.91 5.15
CA LYS A 50 0.77 14.30 4.75
C LYS A 50 2.18 14.46 4.17
N THR A 51 3.18 13.87 4.83
CA THR A 51 4.58 13.91 4.39
C THR A 51 4.79 13.19 3.06
N SER A 52 4.04 12.11 2.80
CA SER A 52 4.12 11.37 1.53
C SER A 52 3.72 12.19 0.29
N GLY A 53 3.07 13.36 0.48
CA GLY A 53 2.58 14.19 -0.61
C GLY A 53 1.43 13.56 -1.40
N LEU A 54 0.78 12.54 -0.85
CA LEU A 54 -0.36 11.88 -1.48
C LEU A 54 -1.51 12.88 -1.67
N ARG A 55 -2.12 12.86 -2.86
CA ARG A 55 -3.29 13.69 -3.22
C ARG A 55 -4.49 12.80 -3.55
N GLY A 56 -5.67 13.41 -3.55
CA GLY A 56 -6.91 12.73 -3.96
C GLY A 56 -6.75 11.96 -5.27
N ARG A 57 -7.25 10.72 -5.29
CA ARG A 57 -7.26 9.84 -6.48
C ARG A 57 -8.63 9.79 -7.15
N GLY A 58 -9.58 10.61 -6.71
CA GLY A 58 -10.98 10.63 -7.15
C GLY A 58 -11.37 11.75 -8.12
N GLY A 59 -10.43 12.57 -8.59
CA GLY A 59 -10.70 13.66 -9.53
C GLY A 59 -11.30 14.95 -8.93
N ALA A 60 -11.19 15.10 -7.60
CA ALA A 60 -11.56 16.31 -6.87
C ALA A 60 -10.53 17.44 -7.01
#